data_AF-A0A2H6A2I3-F1
#
_entry.id   AF-A0A2H6A2I3-F1
#
_cell.length_a   1.000
_cell.length_b   1.000
_cell.length_c   1.000
_cell.angle_alpha   90.00
_cell.angle_beta   90.00
_cell.angle_gamma   90.00
#
_symmetry.space_group_name_H-M   'P 1'
#
loop_
_entity.id
_entity.type
_entity.pdbx_description
1 polymer ?
#
loop_
_entity_poly.entity_id
_entity_poly.type
_entity_poly.pdbx_seq_one_letter_code
_entity_poly.pdbx_strand_id
1 'polypeptide(L)'
;MLWISGLLAAGMMAAPPDTVRIRGDTPACSSCRLTVTPLVVLGSPGDTVGPDLQYWVAADSRGRYYVAPTIGLGQVAVYDSTGRLLGLLGRRGQGPGEFEHAGSAIPQAHRIIIFTPTFNVKPGSIATSARATLPGW
;
A
#
# COMPACT_ATOMS: atom_id res chain seq x y z
N MET A 1 -18.92 66.95 -27.48
CA MET A 1 -18.37 65.58 -27.56
C MET A 1 -18.29 65.02 -26.15
N LEU A 2 -19.27 64.20 -25.75
CA LEU A 2 -19.31 63.52 -24.46
C LEU A 2 -18.81 62.08 -24.67
N TRP A 3 -17.67 61.74 -24.06
CA TRP A 3 -17.14 60.39 -24.05
C TRP A 3 -17.75 59.63 -22.86
N ILE A 4 -18.54 58.59 -23.14
CA ILE A 4 -19.00 57.64 -22.13
C ILE A 4 -17.96 56.53 -22.07
N SER A 5 -17.12 56.55 -21.03
CA SER A 5 -16.19 55.47 -20.74
C SER A 5 -16.98 54.24 -20.32
N GLY A 6 -17.07 53.24 -21.20
CA GLY A 6 -17.63 51.93 -20.89
C GLY A 6 -16.68 51.15 -20.00
N LEU A 7 -17.10 50.85 -18.78
CA LEU A 7 -16.43 49.87 -17.91
C LEU A 7 -16.72 48.47 -18.44
N LEU A 8 -15.68 47.78 -18.92
CA LEU A 8 -15.71 46.34 -19.16
C LEU A 8 -15.63 45.61 -17.81
N ALA A 9 -16.72 44.97 -17.40
CA ALA A 9 -16.71 44.04 -16.28
C ALA A 9 -16.03 42.73 -16.72
N ALA A 10 -14.84 42.47 -16.19
CA ALA A 10 -14.21 41.15 -16.31
C ALA A 10 -15.02 40.15 -15.50
N GLY A 11 -15.67 39.19 -16.18
CA GLY A 11 -16.36 38.09 -15.53
C GLY A 11 -15.35 37.20 -14.79
N MET A 12 -15.46 37.12 -13.46
CA MET A 12 -14.75 36.12 -12.67
C MET A 12 -15.25 34.73 -13.08
N MET A 13 -14.38 33.92 -13.69
CA MET A 13 -14.64 32.48 -13.84
C MET A 13 -14.60 31.86 -12.44
N ALA A 14 -15.73 31.31 -12.00
CA ALA A 14 -15.79 30.57 -10.76
C ALA A 14 -14.94 29.30 -10.86
N ALA A 15 -14.12 29.03 -9.84
CA ALA A 15 -13.35 27.81 -9.73
C ALA A 15 -14.29 26.59 -9.66
N PRO A 16 -13.91 25.43 -10.22
CA PRO A 16 -14.70 24.21 -10.09
C PRO A 16 -14.86 23.83 -8.61
N PRO A 17 -15.98 23.19 -8.23
CA PRO A 17 -16.25 22.85 -6.83
C PRO A 17 -15.21 21.86 -6.28
N ASP A 18 -14.68 22.15 -5.09
CA ASP A 18 -13.71 21.31 -4.35
C ASP A 18 -14.32 20.04 -3.74
N THR A 19 -15.61 19.78 -3.98
CA THR A 19 -16.31 18.63 -3.40
C THR A 19 -17.33 18.06 -4.36
N VAL A 20 -17.19 16.77 -4.65
CA VAL A 20 -18.14 15.99 -5.44
C VAL A 20 -18.96 15.11 -4.50
N ARG A 21 -20.29 15.21 -4.56
CA ARG A 21 -21.19 14.30 -3.83
C ARG A 21 -21.43 13.06 -4.68
N ILE A 22 -20.88 11.93 -4.25
CA ILE A 22 -21.16 10.62 -4.85
C ILE A 22 -22.45 10.08 -4.24
N ARG A 23 -23.47 9.89 -5.07
CA ARG A 23 -24.73 9.24 -4.68
C ARG A 23 -24.52 7.74 -4.57
N GLY A 24 -24.72 7.17 -3.38
CA GLY A 24 -24.53 5.74 -3.10
C GLY A 24 -25.64 4.83 -3.64
N ASP A 25 -26.78 5.41 -4.05
CA ASP A 25 -27.96 4.73 -4.59
C ASP A 25 -27.94 4.60 -6.11
N THR A 26 -27.12 5.40 -6.80
CA THR A 26 -26.89 5.28 -8.25
C THR A 26 -25.45 4.84 -8.52
N PRO A 27 -25.21 3.66 -9.11
CA PRO A 27 -23.85 3.28 -9.47
C PRO A 27 -23.26 4.34 -10.40
N ALA A 28 -22.08 4.84 -10.05
CA ALA A 28 -21.39 5.91 -10.80
C ALA A 28 -21.17 5.56 -12.29
N CYS A 29 -21.31 4.28 -12.65
CA CYS A 29 -21.33 3.81 -14.02
C CYS A 29 -22.23 2.56 -14.13
N SER A 30 -23.32 2.66 -14.90
CA SER A 30 -24.30 1.57 -15.09
C SER A 30 -23.91 0.54 -16.17
N SER A 31 -22.92 0.87 -17.01
CA SER A 31 -22.42 0.04 -18.11
C SER A 31 -20.99 -0.48 -17.90
N CYS A 32 -20.35 -0.12 -16.79
CA CYS A 32 -18.98 -0.51 -16.52
C CYS A 32 -18.88 -2.02 -16.28
N ARG A 33 -17.85 -2.63 -16.86
CA ARG A 33 -17.50 -4.03 -16.64
C ARG A 33 -16.17 -4.12 -15.93
N LEU A 34 -16.18 -4.71 -14.72
CA LEU A 34 -14.96 -5.11 -14.04
C LEU A 34 -14.46 -6.41 -14.67
N THR A 35 -13.26 -6.37 -15.25
CA THR A 35 -12.60 -7.56 -15.79
C THR A 35 -11.43 -7.90 -14.86
N VAL A 36 -11.50 -9.06 -14.23
CA VAL A 36 -10.42 -9.57 -13.38
C VAL A 36 -9.48 -10.39 -14.26
N THR A 37 -8.24 -9.94 -14.39
CA THR A 37 -7.18 -10.68 -15.09
C THR A 37 -6.14 -11.15 -14.08
N PRO A 38 -5.77 -12.43 -14.05
CA PRO A 38 -4.68 -12.91 -13.20
C PRO A 38 -3.37 -12.23 -13.61
N LEU A 39 -2.67 -11.62 -12.64
CA LEU A 39 -1.40 -10.94 -12.90
C LEU A 39 -0.20 -11.84 -12.60
N VAL A 40 -0.18 -12.44 -11.41
CA VAL A 40 0.93 -13.27 -10.92
C VAL A 40 0.43 -14.24 -9.86
N VAL A 41 1.09 -15.39 -9.73
CA VAL A 41 0.92 -16.31 -8.60
C VAL A 41 2.09 -16.08 -7.65
N LEU A 42 1.78 -15.79 -6.39
CA LEU A 42 2.78 -15.59 -5.34
C LEU A 42 2.71 -16.76 -4.36
N GLY A 43 3.88 -17.24 -3.95
CA GLY A 43 3.99 -18.35 -3.00
C GLY A 43 4.15 -19.71 -3.67
N SER A 44 4.96 -20.55 -3.04
CA SER A 44 5.14 -21.96 -3.35
C SER A 44 5.01 -22.81 -2.08
N PRO A 45 4.76 -24.13 -2.18
CA PRO A 45 4.71 -25.02 -1.00
C PRO A 45 5.98 -25.03 -0.14
N GLY A 46 7.11 -24.52 -0.65
CA GLY A 46 8.37 -24.40 0.09
C GLY A 46 8.58 -23.06 0.78
N ASP A 47 7.70 -22.07 0.58
CA ASP A 47 7.87 -20.73 1.11
C ASP A 47 7.34 -20.68 2.57
N THR A 48 8.06 -19.98 3.45
CA THR A 48 7.71 -19.92 4.89
C THR A 48 6.46 -19.08 5.18
N VAL A 49 6.03 -18.25 4.24
CA VAL A 49 4.72 -17.60 4.19
C VAL A 49 3.76 -18.50 3.40
N GLY A 50 3.26 -19.55 4.06
CA GLY A 50 2.40 -20.57 3.44
C GLY A 50 0.99 -20.06 3.09
N PRO A 51 0.31 -20.63 2.09
CA PRO A 51 -0.95 -20.10 1.52
C PRO A 51 -2.12 -19.91 2.50
N ASP A 52 -2.06 -20.46 3.72
CA ASP A 52 -3.14 -20.49 4.69
C ASP A 52 -3.22 -19.27 5.63
N LEU A 53 -2.37 -18.25 5.43
CA LEU A 53 -2.42 -17.03 6.23
C LEU A 53 -3.21 -15.92 5.52
N GLN A 54 -3.83 -15.04 6.30
CA GLN A 54 -4.39 -13.82 5.77
C GLN A 54 -3.24 -12.87 5.41
N TYR A 55 -3.16 -12.47 4.15
CA TYR A 55 -2.04 -11.68 3.64
C TYR A 55 -2.40 -10.24 3.36
N TRP A 56 -1.44 -9.37 3.65
CA TRP A 56 -1.34 -8.06 3.04
C TRP A 56 -0.30 -8.12 1.91
N VAL A 57 -0.62 -7.53 0.75
CA VAL A 57 0.25 -7.52 -0.43
C VAL A 57 0.41 -6.10 -0.95
N ALA A 58 1.64 -5.69 -1.25
CA ALA A 58 1.90 -4.52 -2.07
C ALA A 58 3.01 -4.74 -3.08
N ALA A 59 2.99 -3.94 -4.14
CA ALA A 59 4.03 -3.91 -5.15
C ALA A 59 4.82 -2.60 -5.06
N ASP A 60 6.11 -2.65 -5.37
CA ASP A 60 6.91 -1.45 -5.62
C ASP A 60 6.99 -1.10 -7.12
N SER A 61 7.56 0.06 -7.43
CA SER A 61 7.72 0.53 -8.82
C SER A 61 8.67 -0.31 -9.67
N ARG A 62 9.42 -1.24 -9.08
CA ARG A 62 10.28 -2.21 -9.78
C ARG A 62 9.56 -3.53 -10.03
N GLY A 63 8.28 -3.64 -9.66
CA GLY A 63 7.47 -4.85 -9.82
C GLY A 63 7.76 -5.93 -8.79
N ARG A 64 8.44 -5.62 -7.68
CA ARG A 64 8.58 -6.60 -6.57
C ARG A 64 7.32 -6.60 -5.72
N TYR A 65 6.91 -7.78 -5.26
CA TYR A 65 5.78 -7.95 -4.38
C TYR A 65 6.23 -8.24 -2.95
N TYR A 66 5.61 -7.57 -1.98
CA TYR A 66 5.86 -7.73 -0.55
C TYR A 66 4.63 -8.34 0.09
N VAL A 67 4.78 -9.53 0.66
CA VAL A 67 3.70 -10.30 1.26
C VAL A 67 3.96 -10.41 2.76
N ALA A 68 3.06 -9.79 3.52
CA ALA A 68 3.12 -9.74 4.98
C ALA A 68 1.93 -10.53 5.54
N PRO A 69 2.16 -11.58 6.36
CA PRO A 69 1.09 -12.28 7.04
C PRO A 69 0.52 -11.39 8.13
N THR A 70 -0.80 -11.27 8.15
CA THR A 70 -1.52 -10.41 9.08
C THR A 70 -1.36 -10.89 10.53
N ILE A 71 -1.12 -12.21 10.71
CA ILE A 71 -0.98 -12.85 12.01
C ILE A 71 0.17 -13.87 11.97
N GLY A 72 0.89 -14.00 13.08
CA GLY A 72 1.69 -15.18 13.42
C GLY A 72 3.16 -15.16 13.01
N LEU A 73 3.57 -14.44 11.95
CA LEU A 73 4.97 -14.40 11.52
C LEU A 73 5.59 -13.02 11.70
N GLY A 74 6.84 -13.02 12.15
CA GLY A 74 7.71 -11.86 12.23
C GLY A 74 8.48 -11.60 10.93
N GLN A 75 7.89 -11.94 9.78
CA GLN A 75 8.60 -11.96 8.50
C GLN A 75 7.73 -11.40 7.38
N VAL A 76 8.36 -10.70 6.43
CA VAL A 76 7.74 -10.26 5.17
C VAL A 76 8.45 -10.96 4.02
N ALA A 77 7.73 -11.64 3.15
CA ALA A 77 8.31 -12.24 1.96
C ALA A 77 8.38 -11.24 0.81
N VAL A 78 9.45 -11.32 0.03
CA VAL A 78 9.70 -10.47 -1.13
C VAL A 78 9.79 -11.36 -2.36
N TYR A 79 8.97 -11.07 -3.36
CA TYR A 79 8.94 -11.77 -4.63
C TYR A 79 9.35 -10.83 -5.77
N ASP A 80 9.96 -11.37 -6.82
CA ASP A 80 10.16 -10.62 -8.06
C ASP A 80 8.86 -10.51 -8.87
N SER A 81 8.94 -9.80 -10.01
CA SER A 81 7.79 -9.55 -10.88
C SER A 81 7.19 -10.83 -11.50
N THR A 82 7.91 -11.95 -11.44
CA THR A 82 7.44 -13.26 -11.92
C THR A 82 6.82 -14.11 -10.82
N GLY A 83 6.84 -13.63 -9.57
CA GLY A 83 6.34 -14.35 -8.40
C GLY A 83 7.34 -15.31 -7.77
N ARG A 84 8.62 -15.26 -8.17
CA ARG A 84 9.68 -16.05 -7.54
C ARG A 84 10.15 -15.39 -6.25
N LEU A 85 10.26 -16.17 -5.17
CA LEU A 85 10.74 -15.69 -3.89
C LEU A 85 12.19 -15.20 -4.00
N LEU A 86 12.41 -13.92 -3.68
CA LEU A 86 13.73 -13.30 -3.57
C LEU A 86 14.30 -13.46 -2.17
N GLY A 87 13.45 -13.49 -1.15
CA GLY A 87 13.87 -13.70 0.24
C GLY A 87 12.85 -13.21 1.25
N LEU A 88 13.29 -13.19 2.51
CA LEU A 88 12.49 -12.78 3.66
C LEU A 88 13.13 -11.57 4.34
N LEU A 89 12.30 -10.65 4.81
CA LEU A 89 12.68 -9.55 5.67
C LEU A 89 12.31 -9.87 7.11
N GLY A 90 13.30 -9.77 7.98
CA GLY A 90 13.15 -9.96 9.42
C GLY A 90 12.98 -11.41 9.85
N ARG A 91 12.76 -11.55 11.15
CA ARG A 91 12.46 -12.80 11.87
C ARG A 91 11.71 -12.44 13.14
N ARG A 92 11.11 -13.44 13.78
CA ARG A 92 10.46 -13.24 15.06
C ARG A 92 11.44 -12.75 16.12
N GLY A 93 11.08 -11.68 16.83
CA GLY A 93 11.87 -11.12 17.93
C GLY A 93 11.65 -9.62 18.13
N GLN A 94 12.50 -9.00 18.96
CA GLN A 94 12.39 -7.59 19.38
C GLN A 94 13.68 -6.80 19.13
N GLY A 95 14.71 -7.44 18.58
CA GLY A 95 15.96 -6.79 18.21
C GLY A 95 15.85 -5.98 16.91
N PRO A 96 16.92 -5.25 16.52
CA PRO A 96 16.96 -4.52 15.27
C PRO A 96 16.67 -5.41 14.05
N GLY A 97 15.63 -5.08 13.29
CA GLY A 97 15.18 -5.85 12.12
C GLY A 97 14.36 -7.10 12.46
N GLU A 98 14.03 -7.33 13.73
CA GLU A 98 13.13 -8.39 14.16
C GLU A 98 11.73 -7.83 14.43
N PHE A 99 10.72 -8.68 14.27
CA PHE A 99 9.32 -8.31 14.45
C PHE A 99 8.60 -9.42 15.21
N GLU A 100 7.87 -9.12 16.28
CA GLU A 100 6.96 -10.13 16.84
C GLU A 100 5.85 -10.48 15.85
N HIS A 101 5.34 -9.46 15.13
CA HIS A 101 4.35 -9.60 14.06
C HIS A 101 4.66 -8.58 12.96
N ALA A 102 4.80 -9.02 11.71
CA ALA A 102 4.97 -8.14 10.56
C ALA A 102 3.65 -8.05 9.75
N GLY A 103 2.71 -7.24 10.22
CA GLY A 103 1.32 -7.25 9.74
C GLY A 103 1.09 -6.59 8.37
N SER A 104 1.85 -5.57 8.00
CA SER A 104 1.83 -5.00 6.65
C SER A 104 3.17 -4.37 6.28
N ALA A 105 3.41 -4.13 4.98
CA ALA A 105 4.73 -3.74 4.48
C ALA A 105 4.66 -2.74 3.33
N ILE A 106 4.68 -1.45 3.59
CA ILE A 106 4.47 -0.39 2.59
C ILE A 106 5.78 -0.08 1.86
N PRO A 107 5.97 -0.49 0.60
CA PRO A 107 7.14 -0.10 -0.17
C PRO A 107 7.09 1.40 -0.48
N GLN A 108 8.25 2.05 -0.38
CA GLN A 108 8.53 3.41 -0.79
C GLN A 108 9.85 3.42 -1.56
N ALA A 109 10.03 4.33 -2.51
CA ALA A 109 11.13 4.33 -3.49
C ALA A 109 12.47 3.71 -3.02
N HIS A 110 13.00 4.11 -1.85
CA HIS A 110 14.27 3.64 -1.28
C HIS A 110 14.16 2.97 0.11
N ARG A 111 12.95 2.62 0.56
CA ARG A 111 12.72 1.99 1.87
C ARG A 111 11.40 1.24 1.90
N ILE A 112 11.25 0.33 2.84
CA ILE A 112 9.95 -0.25 3.18
C ILE A 112 9.55 0.22 4.57
N ILE A 113 8.25 0.38 4.82
CA ILE A 113 7.72 0.62 6.17
C ILE A 113 6.94 -0.63 6.57
N ILE A 114 7.40 -1.33 7.60
CA ILE A 114 6.71 -2.50 8.13
C ILE A 114 5.83 -2.04 9.30
N PHE A 115 4.54 -2.35 9.26
CA PHE A 115 3.64 -2.13 10.38
C PHE A 115 3.56 -3.38 11.24
N THR A 116 3.84 -3.22 12.52
CA THR A 116 3.82 -4.31 13.50
C THR A 116 2.65 -4.12 14.45
N PRO A 117 1.47 -4.72 14.17
CA PRO A 117 0.36 -4.66 15.11
C PRO A 117 0.77 -5.34 16.42
N THR A 118 0.75 -4.58 17.50
CA THR A 118 0.99 -5.10 18.84
C THR A 118 -0.31 -5.65 19.39
N PHE A 119 -0.61 -6.92 19.11
CA PHE A 119 -1.85 -7.56 19.57
C PHE A 119 -1.88 -7.82 21.09
N ASN A 120 -0.73 -7.72 21.76
CA ASN A 120 -0.59 -7.92 23.22
C ASN A 120 0.22 -6.79 23.85
N VAL A 121 -0.32 -5.58 23.98
CA VAL A 121 0.30 -4.54 24.83
C VAL A 121 -0.73 -3.69 25.54
N LYS A 122 -0.43 -3.39 26.81
CA LYS A 122 -1.00 -2.29 27.59
C LYS A 122 -0.95 -0.98 26.77
N PRO A 123 -1.81 0.01 27.04
CA PRO A 123 -1.84 1.28 26.31
C PRO A 123 -0.44 1.89 26.13
N GLY A 124 -0.02 2.16 24.89
CA GLY A 124 1.18 2.96 24.61
C GLY A 124 2.24 2.44 23.62
N SER A 125 2.06 1.33 22.88
CA SER A 125 3.09 0.89 21.92
C SER A 125 2.83 1.38 20.49
N ILE A 126 3.86 1.98 19.91
CA ILE A 126 3.87 2.77 18.68
C ILE A 126 4.31 1.90 17.50
N ALA A 127 3.81 2.17 16.30
CA ALA A 127 4.26 1.55 15.05
C ALA A 127 5.79 1.67 14.86
N THR A 128 6.48 0.53 14.67
CA THR A 128 7.93 0.51 14.44
C THR A 128 8.24 0.57 12.94
N SER A 129 8.88 1.63 12.46
CA SER A 129 9.43 1.66 11.10
C SER A 129 10.75 0.89 11.03
N ALA A 130 10.87 -0.12 10.17
CA ALA A 130 12.14 -0.76 9.86
C ALA A 130 12.63 -0.38 8.46
N ARG A 131 13.88 0.10 8.35
CA ARG A 131 14.54 0.28 7.07
C ARG A 131 15.10 -1.08 6.63
N ALA A 132 14.45 -1.74 5.68
CA ALA A 132 15.06 -2.91 5.05
C ALA A 132 15.97 -2.48 3.89
N THR A 133 17.24 -2.87 3.96
CA THR A 133 18.18 -2.81 2.84
C THR A 133 18.27 -4.24 2.29
N LEU A 134 17.68 -4.54 1.13
CA LEU A 134 17.94 -5.83 0.47
C LEU A 134 19.25 -5.73 -0.33
N PRO A 135 19.88 -6.86 -0.70
CA PRO A 135 20.95 -6.83 -1.69
C PRO A 135 20.40 -6.32 -3.04
N GLY A 136 21.09 -5.36 -3.67
CA GLY A 136 20.69 -4.76 -4.96
C GLY A 136 19.83 -3.49 -4.88
N TRP A 137 19.86 -2.79 -3.73
CA TRP A 137 19.41 -1.40 -3.63
C TRP A 137 20.55 -0.44 -3.96
#